data_AF-A0A932QRJ9-F1
#
_entry.id   AF-A0A932QRJ9-F1
#
_cell.length_a   1.000
_cell.length_b   1.000
_cell.length_c   1.000
_cell.angle_alpha   90.00
_cell.angle_beta   90.00
_cell.angle_gamma   90.00
#
_symmetry.space_group_name_H-M   'P 1'
#
loop_
_entity.id
_entity.type
_entity.pdbx_description
1 polymer ?
#
loop_
_entity_poly.entity_id
_entity_poly.type
_entity_poly.pdbx_seq_one_letter_code
_entity_poly.pdbx_strand_id
1 'polypeptide(L)'
;MNGSGPGGQPAMAPANAGAARKTFNAVPENATDRQKKELARLKKLAVDYESLFMKEVVSAMRKSVPKGGATGGGNAEEIYKSMLDDHMAANMARRGNSGIARAIYNKLSKTYLAVEAAKNGGAK
;
A
#
# COMPACT_ATOMS: atom_id res chain seq x y z
N MET A 1 9.99 11.00 -62.20
CA MET A 1 10.06 9.98 -61.14
C MET A 1 9.90 10.67 -59.81
N ASN A 2 8.88 10.26 -59.06
CA ASN A 2 8.50 10.77 -57.75
C ASN A 2 9.36 10.10 -56.66
N GLY A 3 9.63 10.80 -55.54
CA GLY A 3 10.41 10.31 -54.39
C GLY A 3 11.19 11.44 -53.72
N SER A 4 10.58 12.28 -52.85
CA SER A 4 10.35 12.02 -51.42
C SER A 4 11.70 11.80 -50.70
N GLY A 5 12.24 12.63 -49.81
CA GLY A 5 11.80 13.72 -48.93
C GLY A 5 12.79 13.69 -47.75
N PRO A 6 13.21 14.82 -47.14
CA PRO A 6 14.21 14.81 -46.08
C PRO A 6 13.64 14.12 -44.84
N GLY A 7 14.44 13.22 -44.25
CA GLY A 7 14.14 12.52 -43.01
C GLY A 7 13.94 13.48 -41.85
N GLY A 8 12.71 13.98 -41.70
CA GLY A 8 12.22 14.52 -40.44
C GLY A 8 12.14 13.38 -39.45
N GLN A 9 13.04 13.37 -38.47
CA GLN A 9 12.87 12.59 -37.26
C GLN A 9 11.48 12.93 -36.71
N PRO A 10 10.56 11.97 -36.51
CA PRO A 10 9.31 12.28 -35.84
C PRO A 10 9.68 12.68 -34.41
N ALA A 11 9.38 13.94 -34.08
CA ALA A 11 9.41 14.44 -32.72
C ALA A 11 8.63 13.46 -31.85
N MET A 12 9.33 12.78 -30.95
CA MET A 12 8.69 11.99 -29.90
C MET A 12 7.87 12.98 -29.07
N ALA A 13 6.55 12.98 -29.30
CA ALA A 13 5.60 13.62 -28.39
C ALA A 13 5.90 13.12 -26.96
N PRO A 14 5.84 13.98 -25.92
CA PRO A 14 5.94 13.48 -24.57
C PRO A 14 4.77 12.51 -24.36
N ALA A 15 5.10 11.23 -24.23
CA ALA A 15 4.17 10.22 -23.78
C ALA A 15 3.60 10.74 -22.45
N ASN A 16 2.31 11.07 -22.47
CA ASN A 16 1.57 11.46 -21.29
C ASN A 16 1.57 10.29 -20.29
N ALA A 17 2.63 10.19 -19.50
CA ALA A 17 2.78 9.26 -18.38
C ALA A 17 2.03 9.76 -17.13
N GLY A 18 0.99 10.58 -17.31
CA GLY A 18 0.10 11.08 -16.27
C GLY A 18 -1.16 10.24 -16.05
N ALA A 19 -1.32 9.10 -16.73
CA ALA A 19 -2.50 8.26 -16.58
C ALA A 19 -2.36 7.26 -15.41
N ALA A 20 -3.07 7.56 -14.33
CA ALA A 20 -3.69 6.58 -13.43
C ALA A 20 -2.85 5.89 -12.32
N ARG A 21 -1.95 6.62 -11.64
CA ARG A 21 -1.68 6.29 -10.22
C ARG A 21 -2.80 6.85 -9.34
N LYS A 22 -3.98 6.18 -9.30
CA LYS A 22 -5.06 6.54 -8.35
C LYS A 22 -4.55 6.40 -6.91
N THR A 23 -4.21 7.53 -6.30
CA THR A 23 -3.38 7.62 -5.10
C THR A 23 -4.00 6.89 -3.92
N PHE A 24 -3.15 6.34 -3.05
CA PHE A 24 -3.52 5.81 -1.73
C PHE A 24 -4.22 6.85 -0.81
N ASN A 25 -4.37 8.09 -1.30
CA ASN A 25 -4.87 9.27 -0.61
C ASN A 25 -6.18 9.83 -1.19
N ALA A 26 -6.82 9.15 -2.14
CA ALA A 26 -8.03 9.68 -2.77
C ALA A 26 -9.25 9.60 -1.82
N VAL A 27 -9.37 10.57 -0.93
CA VAL A 27 -10.60 10.89 -0.20
C VAL A 27 -11.48 11.74 -1.12
N PRO A 28 -12.79 11.47 -1.25
CA PRO A 28 -13.68 12.30 -2.06
C PRO A 28 -13.72 13.73 -1.50
N GLU A 29 -13.57 14.75 -2.35
CA GLU A 29 -13.58 16.16 -1.91
C GLU A 29 -14.90 16.57 -1.26
N ASN A 30 -16.01 15.99 -1.72
CA ASN A 30 -17.37 16.21 -1.21
C ASN A 30 -17.76 15.27 -0.05
N ALA A 31 -16.82 14.52 0.52
CA ALA A 31 -17.10 13.65 1.67
C ALA A 31 -17.44 14.48 2.92
N THR A 32 -18.45 14.04 3.67
CA THR A 32 -18.76 14.59 5.00
C THR A 32 -17.61 14.34 5.98
N ASP A 33 -17.54 15.11 7.07
CA ASP A 33 -16.49 14.92 8.09
C ASP A 33 -16.52 13.53 8.71
N ARG A 34 -17.72 12.95 8.85
CA ARG A 34 -17.90 11.55 9.28
C ARG A 34 -17.25 10.59 8.28
N GLN A 35 -17.52 10.75 6.99
CA GLN A 35 -16.93 9.91 5.95
C GLN A 35 -15.41 10.06 5.89
N LYS A 36 -14.88 11.29 6.00
CA LYS A 36 -13.43 11.55 6.06
C LYS A 36 -12.78 10.83 7.24
N LYS A 37 -13.40 10.88 8.42
CA LYS A 37 -12.92 10.18 9.62
C LYS A 37 -12.90 8.65 9.44
N GLU A 38 -13.95 8.08 8.86
CA GLU A 38 -13.99 6.64 8.60
C GLU A 38 -12.98 6.21 7.52
N LEU A 39 -12.82 6.99 6.46
CA LEU A 39 -11.78 6.74 5.45
C LEU A 39 -10.37 6.79 6.06
N ALA A 40 -10.10 7.71 6.98
CA ALA A 40 -8.84 7.76 7.71
C ALA A 40 -8.62 6.52 8.59
N ARG A 41 -9.67 6.02 9.26
CA ARG A 41 -9.62 4.79 10.06
C ARG A 41 -9.35 3.56 9.18
N LEU A 42 -10.05 3.42 8.06
CA LEU A 42 -9.84 2.34 7.10
C LEU A 42 -8.41 2.34 6.56
N LYS A 43 -7.86 3.52 6.28
CA LYS A 43 -6.47 3.67 5.85
C LYS A 43 -5.50 3.20 6.93
N LYS A 44 -5.69 3.63 8.17
CA LYS A 44 -4.85 3.20 9.30
C LYS A 44 -4.90 1.68 9.46
N LEU A 45 -6.09 1.10 9.47
CA LEU A 45 -6.28 -0.35 9.59
C LEU A 45 -5.57 -1.12 8.48
N ALA A 46 -5.63 -0.63 7.24
CA ALA A 46 -4.96 -1.26 6.12
C ALA A 46 -3.42 -1.26 6.27
N VAL A 47 -2.84 -0.15 6.76
CA VAL A 47 -1.39 -0.04 7.03
C VAL A 47 -0.98 -0.93 8.20
N ASP A 48 -1.79 -0.97 9.27
CA ASP A 48 -1.53 -1.83 10.42
C ASP A 48 -1.54 -3.31 10.02
N TYR A 49 -2.50 -3.71 9.18
CA TYR A 49 -2.56 -5.08 8.64
C TYR A 49 -1.34 -5.43 7.78
N GLU A 50 -0.91 -4.52 6.91
CA GLU A 50 0.30 -4.74 6.11
C GLU A 50 1.55 -4.84 7.00
N SER A 51 1.61 -4.10 8.10
CA SER A 51 2.71 -4.24 9.09
C SER A 51 2.75 -5.63 9.70
N LEU A 52 1.60 -6.20 10.07
CA LEU A 52 1.52 -7.58 10.59
C LEU A 52 1.97 -8.60 9.53
N PHE A 53 1.52 -8.43 8.29
CA PHE A 53 1.94 -9.30 7.21
C PHE A 53 3.45 -9.20 6.91
N MET A 54 4.01 -7.99 6.91
CA MET A 54 5.45 -7.80 6.74
C MET A 54 6.26 -8.44 7.86
N LYS A 55 5.75 -8.46 9.09
CA LYS A 55 6.39 -9.19 10.20
C LYS A 55 6.52 -10.67 9.87
N GLU A 56 5.46 -11.30 9.37
CA GLU A 56 5.50 -12.71 8.96
C GLU A 56 6.49 -12.96 7.82
N VAL A 57 6.55 -12.06 6.83
CA VAL A 57 7.51 -12.14 5.73
C VAL A 57 8.95 -12.07 6.25
N VAL A 58 9.27 -11.10 7.10
CA VAL A 58 10.62 -10.95 7.67
C VAL A 58 10.96 -12.14 8.57
N SER A 59 10.00 -12.63 9.36
CA SER A 59 10.17 -13.84 10.18
C SER A 59 10.48 -15.07 9.34
N ALA A 60 9.76 -15.27 8.23
CA ALA A 60 9.99 -16.38 7.30
C ALA A 60 11.38 -16.28 6.62
N MET A 61 11.79 -15.08 6.19
CA MET A 61 13.12 -14.85 5.65
C MET A 61 14.21 -15.21 6.66
N ARG A 62 14.05 -14.81 7.93
CA ARG A 62 15.00 -15.14 9.01
C ARG A 62 15.09 -16.64 9.27
N LYS A 63 13.95 -17.34 9.28
CA LYS A 63 13.88 -18.81 9.45
C LYS A 63 14.61 -19.56 8.33
N SER A 64 14.75 -18.97 7.15
CA SER A 64 15.46 -19.56 6.01
C SER A 64 17.00 -19.47 6.10
N VAL A 65 17.53 -18.65 7.01
CA VAL A 65 18.98 -18.50 7.22
C VAL A 65 19.45 -19.62 8.18
N PRO A 66 20.40 -20.48 7.78
CA PRO A 66 20.94 -21.53 8.64
C PRO A 66 21.53 -20.92 9.92
N LYS A 67 21.17 -21.47 11.08
CA LYS A 67 21.75 -21.05 12.37
C LYS A 67 23.20 -21.56 12.44
N GLY A 68 24.17 -20.67 12.27
CA GLY A 68 25.59 -21.00 12.43
C GLY A 68 25.98 -21.06 13.91
N GLY A 69 26.57 -22.19 14.33
CA GLY A 69 27.25 -22.35 15.62
C GLY A 69 26.39 -22.89 16.77
N ALA A 70 27.02 -23.70 17.64
CA ALA A 70 26.42 -24.41 18.76
C ALA A 70 25.94 -23.53 19.94
N THR A 71 25.84 -22.20 19.77
CA THR A 71 25.59 -21.24 20.86
C THR A 71 24.63 -20.08 20.54
N GLY A 72 23.97 -20.04 19.38
CA GLY A 72 23.08 -18.91 19.01
C GLY A 72 21.60 -19.18 19.28
N GLY A 73 20.94 -18.39 20.14
CA GLY A 73 19.48 -18.45 20.33
C GLY A 73 18.99 -18.63 21.77
N GLY A 74 19.42 -17.77 22.69
CA GLY A 74 18.78 -17.66 24.01
C GLY A 74 17.42 -16.92 23.94
N ASN A 75 16.57 -17.10 24.95
CA ASN A 75 15.25 -16.43 25.03
C ASN A 75 15.35 -14.91 24.90
N ALA A 76 16.39 -14.30 25.47
CA ALA A 76 16.61 -12.86 25.36
C ALA A 76 16.85 -12.43 23.90
N GLU A 77 17.62 -13.20 23.15
CA GLU A 77 17.91 -12.92 21.74
C GLU A 77 16.64 -13.01 20.89
N GLU A 78 15.79 -14.01 21.11
CA GLU A 78 14.52 -14.15 20.40
C GLU A 78 13.55 -13.00 20.69
N ILE A 79 13.53 -12.49 21.93
CA ILE A 79 12.75 -11.29 22.29
C ILE A 79 13.26 -10.07 21.52
N TYR A 80 14.58 -9.81 21.54
CA TYR A 80 15.16 -8.69 20.81
C TYR A 80 14.93 -8.78 19.30
N LYS A 81 15.02 -9.98 18.73
CA LYS A 81 14.74 -10.24 17.31
C LYS A 81 13.27 -9.96 16.97
N SER A 82 12.33 -10.38 17.80
CA SER A 82 10.90 -10.09 17.60
C SER A 82 10.63 -8.59 17.62
N MET A 83 11.23 -7.86 18.58
CA MET A 83 11.06 -6.40 18.64
C MET A 83 11.66 -5.72 17.40
N LEU A 84 12.81 -6.19 16.94
CA LEU A 84 13.43 -5.70 15.71
C LEU A 84 12.53 -5.96 14.49
N ASP A 85 11.94 -7.15 14.39
CA ASP A 85 11.01 -7.51 13.32
C ASP A 85 9.78 -6.60 13.32
N ASP A 86 9.22 -6.30 14.49
CA ASP A 86 8.10 -5.38 14.64
C ASP A 86 8.45 -3.98 14.11
N HIS A 87 9.61 -3.45 14.48
CA HIS A 87 10.08 -2.14 14.01
C HIS A 87 10.38 -2.11 12.52
N MET A 88 11.00 -3.17 11.98
CA MET A 88 11.29 -3.28 10.56
C MET A 88 9.99 -3.35 9.75
N ALA A 89 9.06 -4.21 10.16
CA ALA A 89 7.78 -4.38 9.49
C ALA A 89 6.94 -3.10 9.50
N ALA A 90 6.86 -2.41 10.64
CA ALA A 90 6.18 -1.12 10.75
C ALA A 90 6.82 -0.04 9.86
N ASN A 91 8.16 0.00 9.79
CA ASN A 91 8.85 0.93 8.90
C ASN A 91 8.59 0.60 7.43
N MET A 92 8.60 -0.67 7.04
CA MET A 92 8.33 -1.10 5.67
C MET A 92 6.91 -0.73 5.24
N ALA A 93 5.91 -0.99 6.08
CA ALA A 93 4.52 -0.65 5.80
C ALA A 93 4.27 0.87 5.72
N ARG A 94 4.99 1.67 6.52
CA ARG A 94 4.86 3.15 6.51
C ARG A 94 5.60 3.82 5.35
N ARG A 95 6.79 3.30 4.99
CA ARG A 95 7.65 3.90 3.95
C ARG A 95 7.33 3.39 2.55
N GLY A 96 6.82 2.16 2.45
CA GLY A 96 6.33 1.62 1.19
C GLY A 96 5.14 2.43 0.71
N ASN A 97 5.12 2.76 -0.59
CA ASN A 97 3.90 3.14 -1.28
C ASN A 97 3.01 1.88 -1.35
N SER A 98 2.45 1.53 -0.20
CA SER A 98 1.96 0.22 0.22
C SER A 98 1.17 -0.52 -0.85
N GLY A 99 1.54 -1.77 -1.10
CA GLY A 99 0.92 -2.59 -2.14
C GLY A 99 -0.39 -3.19 -1.65
N ILE A 100 -0.32 -3.92 -0.53
CA ILE A 100 -1.46 -4.65 0.02
C ILE A 100 -2.36 -3.69 0.79
N ALA A 101 -1.80 -2.78 1.59
CA ALA A 101 -2.63 -1.81 2.31
C ALA A 101 -3.45 -0.95 1.33
N ARG A 102 -2.88 -0.57 0.18
CA ARG A 102 -3.62 0.16 -0.86
C ARG A 102 -4.71 -0.69 -1.51
N ALA A 103 -4.45 -1.96 -1.80
CA ALA A 103 -5.47 -2.86 -2.35
C ALA A 103 -6.65 -3.01 -1.37
N ILE A 104 -6.35 -3.24 -0.09
CA ILE A 104 -7.34 -3.34 1.00
C ILE A 104 -8.12 -2.03 1.12
N TYR A 105 -7.42 -0.91 1.26
CA TYR A 105 -8.03 0.41 1.40
C TYR A 105 -8.96 0.73 0.22
N ASN A 106 -8.50 0.50 -1.01
CA ASN A 106 -9.29 0.75 -2.22
C ASN A 106 -10.56 -0.10 -2.28
N LYS A 107 -10.51 -1.36 -1.81
CA LYS A 107 -11.70 -2.22 -1.78
C LYS A 107 -12.67 -1.75 -0.69
N LEU A 108 -12.17 -1.53 0.52
CA LEU A 108 -13.00 -1.17 1.67
C LEU A 108 -13.61 0.22 1.54
N SER A 109 -12.84 1.23 1.12
CA SER A 109 -13.34 2.60 0.94
C SER A 109 -14.46 2.67 -0.10
N LYS A 110 -14.31 1.97 -1.24
CA LYS A 110 -15.36 1.90 -2.27
C LYS A 110 -16.64 1.25 -1.74
N THR A 111 -16.52 0.11 -1.06
CA THR A 111 -17.68 -0.57 -0.45
C THR A 111 -18.35 0.33 0.60
N TYR A 112 -17.56 0.97 1.47
CA TYR A 112 -18.07 1.88 2.49
C TYR A 112 -18.87 3.04 1.89
N LEU A 113 -18.29 3.74 0.90
CA LEU A 113 -18.97 4.86 0.24
C LEU A 113 -20.23 4.43 -0.50
N ALA A 114 -20.22 3.26 -1.15
CA ALA A 114 -21.40 2.71 -1.82
C ALA A 114 -22.53 2.41 -0.82
N VAL A 115 -22.20 1.83 0.34
CA VAL A 115 -23.17 1.53 1.41
C VAL A 115 -23.75 2.81 2.01
N GLU A 116 -22.92 3.83 2.25
CA GLU A 116 -23.38 5.11 2.79
C GLU A 116 -24.25 5.88 1.79
N ALA A 117 -23.95 5.80 0.49
CA ALA A 117 -24.81 6.36 -0.56
C ALA A 117 -26.18 5.67 -0.60
N ALA A 118 -26.23 4.34 -0.46
CA ALA A 118 -27.49 3.59 -0.44
C ALA A 118 -28.37 3.91 0.78
N LYS A 119 -27.76 4.12 1.96
CA LYS A 119 -28.49 4.54 3.16
C LYS A 119 -29.10 5.94 3.02
N ASN A 120 -28.38 6.86 2.38
CA ASN A 120 -28.84 8.23 2.20
C ASN A 120 -29.84 8.38 1.03
N GLY A 121 -29.83 7.44 0.07
CA GLY A 121 -30.76 7.40 -1.07
C GLY A 121 -32.10 6.70 -0.78
N GLY A 122 -32.21 5.96 0.32
CA GLY A 122 -33.46 5.29 0.75
C GLY A 122 -34.43 6.15 1.54
N ALA A 123 -34.10 7.43 1.76
CA ALA A 123 -34.97 8.42 2.38
C ALA A 123 -35.54 9.36 1.31
N LYS A 124 -36.37 8.81 0.42
CA LYS A 124 -37.32 9.56 -0.40
C LYS A 124 -38.60 8.76 -0.53
#